data_AF-A0A0S2JD85-F1
#
_entry.id   AF-A0A0S2JD85-F1
#
_cell.length_a   1.000
_cell.length_b   1.000
_cell.length_c   1.000
_cell.angle_alpha   90.00
_cell.angle_beta   90.00
_cell.angle_gamma   90.00
#
_symmetry.space_group_name_H-M   'P 1'
#
loop_
_entity.id
_entity.type
_entity.pdbx_description
1 polymer ?
#
loop_
_entity_poly.entity_id
_entity_poly.type
_entity_poly.pdbx_seq_one_letter_code
_entity_poly.pdbx_strand_id
1 'polypeptide(L)'
;MTLSQYKWVLFLLILVPLLYACGDEEEQEVAKIQAAPPENTMQNNIAEQNKIEQEATNSLSSITIAGNFAFASQRMVSIDLHFSTMQFQEKISIYSTIDTSALTPVNLLEQGTINQSNSYKSMLTVATAINALIVVRNDDFSTLVTVKINNHDLLTHTFQE
;
A
#
# COMPACT_ATOMS: atom_id res chain seq x y z
N MET A 1 -60.50 -5.90 -37.14
CA MET A 1 -60.06 -4.54 -37.52
C MET A 1 -59.09 -4.04 -36.47
N THR A 2 -57.86 -3.61 -36.70
CA THR A 2 -56.85 -3.77 -37.77
C THR A 2 -55.58 -3.16 -37.14
N LEU A 3 -54.45 -3.87 -37.22
CA LEU A 3 -53.10 -3.41 -36.89
C LEU A 3 -52.75 -2.11 -37.62
N SER A 4 -51.96 -1.23 -37.00
CA SER A 4 -51.20 -0.17 -37.68
C SER A 4 -50.07 0.35 -36.78
N GLN A 5 -48.84 0.63 -37.19
CA GLN A 5 -47.93 0.12 -38.23
C GLN A 5 -46.55 0.57 -37.75
N TYR A 6 -45.57 -0.35 -37.77
CA TYR A 6 -44.16 -0.10 -37.50
C TYR A 6 -43.53 0.68 -38.67
N LYS A 7 -42.64 1.66 -38.38
CA LYS A 7 -41.60 2.17 -39.29
C LYS A 7 -40.26 1.55 -38.83
N TRP A 8 -39.71 0.51 -39.45
CA TRP A 8 -38.87 0.47 -40.68
C TRP A 8 -37.69 1.45 -40.68
N VAL A 9 -36.52 0.95 -40.28
CA VAL A 9 -35.24 1.34 -40.89
C VAL A 9 -34.59 0.07 -41.44
N LEU A 10 -34.17 0.22 -42.69
CA LEU A 10 -33.79 -0.79 -43.67
C LEU A 10 -32.54 -1.59 -43.26
N PHE A 11 -32.69 -2.91 -43.31
CA PHE A 11 -31.63 -3.86 -43.63
C PHE A 11 -31.35 -3.75 -45.13
N LEU A 12 -30.07 -3.64 -45.54
CA LEU A 12 -29.68 -3.80 -46.94
C LEU A 12 -28.73 -5.01 -47.04
N LEU A 13 -29.32 -6.09 -47.53
CA LEU A 13 -28.74 -7.33 -48.01
C LEU A 13 -28.01 -7.15 -49.35
N ILE A 14 -26.89 -7.84 -49.51
CA ILE A 14 -26.43 -8.46 -50.76
C ILE A 14 -25.95 -9.85 -50.28
N LEU A 15 -26.72 -10.96 -50.28
CA LEU A 15 -27.34 -11.70 -51.39
C LEU A 15 -26.29 -11.94 -52.50
N VAL A 16 -25.89 -13.14 -52.91
CA VAL A 16 -26.67 -14.31 -53.34
C VAL A 16 -25.65 -15.49 -53.52
N PRO A 17 -26.08 -16.74 -53.79
CA PRO A 17 -25.75 -17.93 -53.01
C PRO A 17 -25.37 -19.11 -53.96
N LEU A 18 -25.70 -20.35 -53.56
CA LEU A 18 -26.08 -21.49 -54.43
C LEU A 18 -24.89 -22.14 -55.17
N LEU A 19 -24.67 -23.46 -55.25
CA LEU A 19 -25.30 -24.73 -54.87
C LEU A 19 -24.18 -25.76 -55.13
N TYR A 20 -24.03 -26.85 -54.36
CA TYR A 20 -24.35 -28.26 -54.72
C TYR A 20 -23.19 -29.04 -54.06
N ALA A 21 -23.37 -29.83 -53.00
CA ALA A 21 -23.88 -31.20 -52.99
C ALA A 21 -23.13 -32.15 -53.97
N CYS A 22 -22.14 -32.86 -53.42
CA CYS A 22 -21.51 -34.15 -53.80
C CYS A 22 -20.04 -34.04 -53.36
N GLY A 23 -19.54 -34.82 -52.42
CA GLY A 23 -19.35 -36.26 -52.57
C GLY A 23 -17.85 -36.48 -52.69
N ASP A 24 -17.32 -37.28 -51.76
CA ASP A 24 -15.93 -37.70 -51.50
C ASP A 24 -14.89 -37.50 -52.61
N GLU A 25 -13.69 -37.04 -52.25
CA GLU A 25 -12.48 -37.87 -52.19
C GLU A 25 -11.26 -37.07 -51.71
N GLU A 26 -10.36 -37.81 -51.07
CA GLU A 26 -9.25 -37.42 -50.21
C GLU A 26 -8.15 -36.63 -50.93
N GLU A 27 -7.47 -35.72 -50.22
CA GLU A 27 -6.00 -35.61 -50.34
C GLU A 27 -5.37 -34.92 -49.14
N GLN A 28 -4.27 -35.51 -48.70
CA GLN A 28 -3.54 -35.28 -47.47
C GLN A 28 -2.92 -33.88 -47.40
N GLU A 29 -3.14 -33.18 -46.29
CA GLU A 29 -2.22 -32.15 -45.81
C GLU A 29 -1.60 -32.61 -44.50
N VAL A 30 -0.28 -32.85 -44.53
CA VAL A 30 0.53 -33.34 -43.41
C VAL A 30 0.61 -32.26 -42.33
N ALA A 31 -0.29 -32.32 -41.35
CA ALA A 31 -0.16 -31.53 -40.13
C ALA A 31 0.96 -32.13 -39.26
N LYS A 32 2.05 -31.38 -39.07
CA LYS A 32 3.03 -31.64 -38.01
C LYS A 32 2.28 -31.78 -36.69
N ILE A 33 2.28 -32.98 -36.11
CA ILE A 33 1.75 -33.21 -34.76
C ILE A 33 2.66 -32.46 -33.79
N GLN A 34 2.18 -31.33 -33.28
CA GLN A 34 2.77 -30.67 -32.12
C GLN A 34 2.54 -31.60 -30.93
N ALA A 35 3.61 -32.01 -30.25
CA ALA A 35 3.51 -32.92 -29.11
C ALA A 35 2.53 -32.37 -28.07
N ALA A 36 1.61 -33.23 -27.61
CA ALA A 36 0.65 -32.88 -26.57
C ALA A 36 1.38 -32.36 -25.32
N PRO A 37 0.86 -31.35 -24.61
CA PRO A 37 1.42 -30.93 -23.34
C PRO A 37 1.47 -32.13 -22.38
N PRO A 38 2.53 -32.27 -21.56
CA PRO A 38 2.64 -33.38 -20.64
C PRO A 38 1.44 -33.43 -19.70
N GLU A 39 0.91 -34.63 -19.43
CA GLU A 39 -0.21 -34.83 -18.52
C GLU A 39 0.09 -34.22 -17.14
N ASN A 40 -0.78 -33.31 -16.71
CA ASN A 40 -0.75 -32.75 -15.37
C ASN A 40 -1.25 -33.82 -14.39
N THR A 41 -0.31 -34.54 -13.77
CA THR A 41 -0.60 -35.53 -12.74
C THR A 41 -0.37 -34.92 -11.36
N MET A 42 -1.08 -35.40 -10.33
CA MET A 42 -0.84 -34.98 -8.95
C MET A 42 0.64 -35.15 -8.55
N GLN A 43 1.30 -36.19 -9.07
CA GLN A 43 2.71 -36.45 -8.83
C GLN A 43 3.62 -35.36 -9.41
N ASN A 44 3.32 -34.88 -10.62
CA ASN A 44 4.07 -33.80 -11.27
C ASN A 44 3.87 -32.47 -10.54
N ASN A 45 2.67 -32.18 -10.04
CA ASN A 45 2.41 -30.97 -9.27
C ASN A 45 3.15 -30.95 -7.93
N ILE A 46 3.19 -32.08 -7.22
CA ILE A 46 3.95 -32.20 -5.96
C ILE A 46 5.44 -32.02 -6.21
N ALA A 47 5.98 -32.61 -7.29
CA ALA A 47 7.37 -32.46 -7.66
C ALA A 47 7.73 -31.00 -7.99
N GLU A 48 6.88 -30.31 -8.76
CA GLU A 48 7.12 -28.90 -9.10
C GLU A 48 6.96 -27.99 -7.87
N GLN A 49 6.01 -28.27 -6.99
CA GLN A 49 5.85 -27.54 -5.73
C GLN A 49 7.08 -27.70 -4.82
N ASN A 50 7.59 -28.92 -4.66
CA ASN A 50 8.81 -29.18 -3.89
C ASN A 50 10.02 -28.44 -4.50
N LYS A 51 10.10 -28.38 -5.83
CA LYS A 51 11.15 -27.64 -6.53
C LYS A 51 11.03 -26.13 -6.28
N ILE A 52 9.83 -25.56 -6.33
CA ILE A 52 9.59 -24.15 -6.00
C ILE A 52 10.01 -23.86 -4.54
N GLU A 53 9.66 -24.72 -3.60
CA GLU A 53 10.03 -24.56 -2.18
C GLU A 53 11.53 -24.67 -1.96
N GLN A 54 12.19 -25.57 -2.68
CA GLN A 54 13.64 -25.71 -2.65
C GLN A 54 14.35 -24.51 -3.28
N GLU A 55 13.85 -24.00 -4.41
CA GLU A 55 14.34 -22.78 -5.06
C GLU A 55 14.15 -21.56 -4.17
N ALA A 56 13.02 -21.43 -3.47
CA ALA A 56 12.78 -20.36 -2.50
C ALA A 56 13.75 -20.43 -1.31
N THR A 57 13.98 -21.63 -0.78
CA THR A 57 14.93 -21.86 0.32
C THR A 57 16.37 -21.52 -0.11
N ASN A 58 16.76 -21.95 -1.31
CA ASN A 58 18.08 -21.66 -1.88
C ASN A 58 18.25 -20.17 -2.22
N SER A 59 17.19 -19.51 -2.67
CA SER A 59 17.19 -18.06 -2.92
C SER A 59 17.44 -17.29 -1.62
N LEU A 60 16.77 -17.66 -0.53
CA LEU A 60 16.96 -17.04 0.79
C LEU A 60 18.34 -17.34 1.40
N SER A 61 18.89 -18.55 1.20
CA SER A 61 20.21 -18.92 1.73
C SER A 61 21.37 -18.30 0.95
N SER A 62 21.14 -17.87 -0.29
CA SER A 62 22.13 -17.15 -1.11
C SER A 62 22.20 -15.65 -0.82
N ILE A 63 21.24 -15.10 -0.07
CA ILE A 63 21.28 -13.71 0.37
C ILE A 63 22.24 -13.61 1.54
N THR A 64 23.48 -13.25 1.23
CA THR A 64 24.31 -12.57 2.21
C THR A 64 23.68 -11.20 2.40
N ILE A 65 22.93 -10.98 3.49
CA ILE A 65 22.53 -9.63 3.87
C ILE A 65 23.83 -8.88 4.08
N ALA A 66 24.26 -8.10 3.08
CA ALA A 66 25.32 -7.12 3.24
C ALA A 66 24.90 -6.28 4.45
N GLY A 67 25.72 -6.31 5.51
CA GLY A 67 25.35 -5.81 6.83
C GLY A 67 24.63 -4.46 6.78
N ASN A 68 23.62 -4.34 7.66
CA ASN A 68 22.77 -3.18 7.97
C ASN A 68 21.37 -3.14 7.35
N PHE A 69 20.86 -4.23 6.77
CA PHE A 69 19.42 -4.32 6.51
C PHE A 69 18.67 -4.70 7.79
N ALA A 70 18.11 -3.71 8.48
CA ALA A 70 17.22 -3.91 9.62
C ALA A 70 15.80 -3.44 9.26
N PHE A 71 14.82 -4.32 9.36
CA PHE A 71 13.41 -3.92 9.27
C PHE A 71 13.08 -3.10 10.53
N ALA A 72 12.91 -1.79 10.38
CA ALA A 72 12.40 -0.96 11.47
C ALA A 72 10.93 -1.34 11.72
N SER A 73 10.66 -2.09 12.78
CA SER A 73 9.29 -2.36 13.21
C SER A 73 8.60 -1.05 13.55
N GLN A 74 7.33 -0.91 13.21
CA GLN A 74 6.54 0.28 13.48
C GLN A 74 5.51 0.02 14.59
N ARG A 75 5.19 1.05 15.37
CA ARG A 75 4.12 1.06 16.36
C ARG A 75 3.26 2.30 16.19
N MET A 76 1.99 2.20 16.59
CA MET A 76 1.07 3.32 16.62
C MET A 76 1.17 4.02 17.96
N VAL A 77 1.34 5.34 17.97
CA VAL A 77 1.44 6.16 19.17
C VAL A 77 0.28 7.14 19.22
N SER A 78 -0.41 7.16 20.35
CA SER A 78 -1.42 8.16 20.67
C SER A 78 -0.77 9.43 21.18
N ILE A 79 -1.16 10.57 20.65
CA ILE A 79 -0.72 11.90 21.07
C ILE A 79 -1.87 12.57 21.83
N ASP A 80 -1.61 13.03 23.05
CA ASP A 80 -2.58 13.77 23.86
C ASP A 80 -1.90 14.96 24.55
N LEU A 81 -1.93 16.12 23.88
CA LEU A 81 -1.36 17.36 24.37
C LEU A 81 -2.45 18.25 24.95
N HIS A 82 -2.17 18.86 26.09
CA HIS A 82 -3.07 19.76 26.81
C HIS A 82 -2.43 21.14 27.00
N PHE A 83 -3.25 22.18 27.02
CA PHE A 83 -2.86 23.57 27.19
C PHE A 83 -3.68 24.18 28.33
N SER A 84 -3.05 25.00 29.18
CA SER A 84 -3.75 25.65 30.30
C SER A 84 -4.84 26.64 29.87
N THR A 85 -4.75 27.18 28.66
CA THR A 85 -5.68 28.12 28.04
C THR A 85 -6.05 27.69 26.63
N MET A 86 -7.10 28.32 26.10
CA MET A 86 -7.60 28.06 24.77
C MET A 86 -6.64 28.58 23.70
N GLN A 87 -6.28 27.71 22.77
CA GLN A 87 -5.42 28.02 21.64
C GLN A 87 -6.24 28.41 20.42
N PHE A 88 -5.76 29.40 19.66
CA PHE A 88 -6.43 29.94 18.48
C PHE A 88 -5.49 29.84 17.27
N GLN A 89 -5.76 28.89 16.37
CA GLN A 89 -4.94 28.62 15.19
C GLN A 89 -3.49 28.26 15.54
N GLU A 90 -3.30 27.56 16.66
CA GLU A 90 -1.99 27.11 17.12
C GLU A 90 -1.50 25.95 16.26
N LYS A 91 -0.33 26.11 15.64
CA LYS A 91 0.27 25.09 14.79
C LYS A 91 1.11 24.14 15.64
N ILE A 92 0.80 22.84 15.55
CA ILE A 92 1.56 21.78 16.20
C ILE A 92 2.31 21.00 15.13
N SER A 93 3.63 20.82 15.33
CA SER A 93 4.47 19.96 14.49
C SER A 93 5.19 18.94 15.37
N ILE A 94 5.19 17.67 14.96
CA ILE A 94 5.79 16.56 15.70
C ILE A 94 6.93 15.98 14.88
N TYR A 95 8.13 15.91 15.47
CA TYR A 95 9.35 15.41 14.87
C TYR A 95 9.89 14.20 15.62
N SER A 96 10.66 13.37 14.92
CA SER A 96 11.28 12.17 15.51
C SER A 96 12.67 12.38 16.10
N THR A 97 13.43 13.39 15.63
CA THR A 97 14.82 13.58 16.04
C THR A 97 15.28 15.03 15.93
N ILE A 98 16.39 15.35 16.58
CA ILE A 98 17.12 16.62 16.44
C ILE A 98 18.36 16.36 15.57
N ASP A 99 18.63 17.24 14.61
CA ASP A 99 19.94 17.28 13.95
C ASP A 99 20.97 17.81 14.95
N THR A 100 21.96 17.00 15.30
CA THR A 100 23.01 17.36 16.26
C THR A 100 23.89 18.51 15.79
N SER A 101 23.96 18.77 14.48
CA SER A 101 24.81 19.82 13.90
C SER A 101 24.12 21.19 14.00
N ALA A 102 22.84 21.25 13.62
CA ALA A 102 22.05 22.48 13.61
C ALA A 102 21.27 22.73 14.92
N LEU A 103 21.18 21.71 15.80
CA LEU A 103 20.33 21.69 17.00
C LEU A 103 18.85 21.99 16.71
N THR A 104 18.38 21.61 15.52
CA THR A 104 16.99 21.82 15.08
C THR A 104 16.26 20.48 14.93
N PRO A 105 14.93 20.44 15.18
CA PRO A 105 14.12 19.28 14.89
C PRO A 105 14.14 18.95 13.39
N VAL A 106 14.31 17.68 13.06
CA VAL A 106 14.26 17.16 11.69
C VAL A 106 13.40 15.90 11.63
N ASN A 107 13.05 15.48 10.42
CA ASN A 107 12.15 14.35 10.17
C ASN A 107 10.76 14.55 10.81
N LEU A 108 10.01 15.49 10.18
CA LEU A 108 8.63 15.81 10.50
C LEU A 108 7.75 14.57 10.26
N LEU A 109 6.98 14.20 11.28
CA LEU A 109 6.07 13.06 11.24
C LEU A 109 4.62 13.51 11.04
N GLU A 110 4.24 14.59 11.73
CA GLU A 110 2.87 15.08 11.73
C GLU A 110 2.85 16.60 11.89
N GLN A 111 1.86 17.23 11.27
CA GLN A 111 1.57 18.64 11.47
C GLN A 111 0.05 18.85 11.48
N GLY A 112 -0.42 19.68 12.41
CA GLY A 112 -1.83 20.02 12.54
C GLY A 112 -2.02 21.41 13.15
N THR A 113 -3.28 21.85 13.18
CA THR A 113 -3.65 23.16 13.73
C THR A 113 -4.78 23.00 14.72
N ILE A 114 -4.62 23.58 15.91
CA ILE A 114 -5.66 23.66 16.92
C ILE A 114 -6.55 24.86 16.60
N ASN A 115 -7.84 24.59 16.36
CA ASN A 115 -8.84 25.63 16.17
C ASN A 115 -9.74 25.72 17.41
N GLN A 116 -9.55 26.75 18.22
CA GLN A 116 -10.39 27.04 19.40
C GLN A 116 -10.52 25.86 20.37
N SER A 117 -9.39 25.29 20.78
CA SER A 117 -9.34 24.16 21.70
C SER A 117 -8.14 24.32 22.65
N ASN A 118 -8.21 23.67 23.80
CA ASN A 118 -7.12 23.56 24.76
C ASN A 118 -6.43 22.18 24.69
N SER A 119 -6.70 21.39 23.65
CA SER A 119 -6.09 20.09 23.45
C SER A 119 -5.81 19.80 21.98
N TYR A 120 -4.76 19.00 21.76
CA TYR A 120 -4.40 18.41 20.47
C TYR A 120 -4.29 16.90 20.64
N LYS A 121 -5.09 16.15 19.87
CA LYS A 121 -5.12 14.69 19.92
C LYS A 121 -4.93 14.11 18.53
N SER A 122 -4.04 13.12 18.41
CA SER A 122 -3.79 12.42 17.15
C SER A 122 -3.30 10.99 17.39
N MET A 123 -3.19 10.21 16.32
CA MET A 123 -2.47 8.94 16.31
C MET A 123 -1.49 8.93 15.14
N LEU A 124 -0.23 8.58 15.42
CA LEU A 124 0.83 8.54 14.42
C LEU A 124 1.63 7.25 14.49
N THR A 125 2.14 6.80 13.34
CA THR A 125 2.97 5.61 13.25
C THR A 125 4.45 5.99 13.33
N VAL A 126 5.19 5.38 14.26
CA VAL A 126 6.64 5.60 14.45
C VAL A 126 7.41 4.30 14.47
N ALA A 127 8.70 4.39 14.17
CA ALA A 127 9.61 3.28 14.42
C ALA A 127 9.64 2.92 15.91
N THR A 128 9.64 1.62 16.23
CA THR A 128 9.61 1.10 17.60
C THR A 128 10.82 1.56 18.42
N ALA A 129 11.96 1.81 17.77
CA ALA A 129 13.16 2.35 18.40
C ALA A 129 13.00 3.79 18.92
N ILE A 130 12.01 4.54 18.44
CA ILE A 130 11.75 5.92 18.87
C ILE A 130 10.97 5.88 20.18
N ASN A 131 11.58 6.41 21.25
CA ASN A 131 11.01 6.44 22.61
C ASN A 131 10.57 7.83 23.07
N ALA A 132 10.81 8.86 22.26
CA ALA A 132 10.39 10.22 22.51
C ALA A 132 10.18 10.94 21.19
N LEU A 133 9.29 11.93 21.17
CA LEU A 133 9.06 12.80 20.03
C LEU A 133 9.27 14.25 20.46
N ILE A 134 9.52 15.11 19.48
CA ILE A 134 9.74 16.53 19.70
C ILE A 134 8.51 17.26 19.20
N VAL A 135 7.88 18.02 20.10
CA VAL A 135 6.73 18.87 19.79
C VAL A 135 7.22 20.29 19.61
N VAL A 136 6.85 20.90 18.49
CA VAL A 136 7.13 22.29 18.14
C VAL A 136 5.81 23.02 17.94
N ARG A 137 5.74 24.22 18.48
CA ARG A 137 4.59 25.13 18.41
C ARG A 137 4.90 26.29 17.47
N ASN A 138 3.98 26.64 16.57
CA ASN A 138 4.08 27.79 15.66
C ASN A 138 5.43 27.93 14.92
N ASP A 139 6.05 26.81 14.56
CA ASP A 139 7.38 26.75 13.94
C ASP A 139 8.51 27.41 14.77
N ASP A 140 8.27 27.65 16.07
CA ASP A 140 9.24 28.19 17.00
C ASP A 140 10.11 27.06 17.60
N PHE A 141 11.27 26.85 16.99
CA PHE A 141 12.23 25.85 17.46
C PHE A 141 12.90 26.22 18.80
N SER A 142 12.75 27.46 19.30
CA SER A 142 13.33 27.85 20.60
C SER A 142 12.53 27.30 21.78
N THR A 143 11.27 26.94 21.58
CA THR A 143 10.35 26.44 22.61
C THR A 143 9.95 24.98 22.40
N LEU A 144 10.77 24.22 21.67
CA LEU A 144 10.53 22.79 21.46
C LEU A 144 10.51 22.02 22.78
N VAL A 145 9.69 20.97 22.84
CA VAL A 145 9.62 20.08 24.00
C VAL A 145 9.82 18.65 23.54
N THR A 146 10.77 17.94 24.16
CA THR A 146 10.92 16.50 23.95
C THR A 146 10.06 15.75 24.95
N VAL A 147 9.11 14.94 24.46
CA VAL A 147 8.15 14.21 25.29
C VAL A 147 8.35 12.71 25.07
N LYS A 148 8.48 11.96 26.17
CA LYS A 148 8.64 10.50 26.13
C LYS A 148 7.33 9.82 25.78
N ILE A 149 7.41 8.78 24.96
CA ILE A 149 6.33 7.83 24.72
C ILE A 149 6.36 6.83 25.88
N ASN A 150 5.24 6.64 26.56
CA ASN A 150 5.14 5.70 27.66
C ASN A 150 4.96 4.24 27.18
N ASN A 151 4.84 3.31 28.11
CA ASN A 151 4.73 1.87 27.81
C ASN A 151 3.36 1.45 27.22
N HIS A 152 2.40 2.38 27.12
CA HIS A 152 1.09 2.18 26.50
C HIS A 152 1.01 2.88 25.13
N ASP A 153 2.17 3.19 24.54
CA ASP A 153 2.28 3.94 23.29
C ASP A 153 1.53 5.29 23.32
N LEU A 154 1.53 5.96 24.48
CA LEU A 154 0.93 7.27 24.68
C LEU A 154 2.02 8.31 24.95
N LEU A 155 1.98 9.39 24.19
CA LEU A 155 2.71 10.62 24.45
C LEU A 155 1.73 11.64 25.00
N THR A 156 1.97 12.12 26.22
CA THR A 156 1.15 13.16 26.83
C THR A 156 2.00 14.26 27.43
N HIS A 157 1.54 15.50 27.29
CA HIS A 157 2.19 16.67 27.85
C HIS A 157 1.17 17.77 28.12
N THR A 158 1.36 18.52 29.21
CA THR A 158 0.55 19.71 29.52
C THR A 158 1.45 20.93 29.49
N PHE A 159 1.20 21.83 28.55
CA PHE A 159 1.86 23.13 28.48
C PHE A 159 1.30 24.04 29.59
N GLN A 160 2.17 24.39 30.54
CA GLN A 160 1.94 25.46 31.51
C GLN A 160 2.40 26.74 30.82
N GLU A 161 1.50 27.65 30.51
CA GLU A 161 1.83 28.88 29.78
C GLU A 161 2.74 29.85 30.55
#